data_AF-A0A1B6FPH4-F1
#
_entry.id   AF-A0A1B6FPH4-F1
#
_cell.length_a   1.000
_cell.length_b   1.000
_cell.length_c   1.000
_cell.angle_alpha   90.00
_cell.angle_beta   90.00
_cell.angle_gamma   90.00
#
_symmetry.space_group_name_H-M   'P 1'
#
loop_
_entity.id
_entity.type
_entity.pdbx_description
1 polymer ?
#
loop_
_entity_poly.entity_id
_entity_poly.type
_entity_poly.pdbx_seq_one_letter_code
_entity_poly.pdbx_strand_id
1 'polypeptide(L)'
;MFFTNTAEQTLLQNNSSRAVIFDNSAFLGTPLTDWSPTSYNEVFNTIKSLKSTSSSGIDDVNAKVLKFCIDEVSGPLTCLINKSLSQGIFPSKLKTSKVYPLHKQGSKKDLQNFRPISLIPTVSKIIEKIILTRILDHLNYNNVLPDRQHGFIPGRSTTSALTDLVEHIIDNL
;
A
#
# COMPACT_ATOMS: atom_id res chain seq x y z
N MET A 1 -16.47 -17.67 5.34
CA MET A 1 -16.26 -16.31 4.78
C MET A 1 -15.73 -16.51 3.36
N PHE A 2 -16.51 -16.24 2.30
CA PHE A 2 -16.23 -16.71 0.92
C PHE A 2 -14.97 -16.12 0.25
N PHE A 3 -14.33 -15.13 0.87
CA PHE A 3 -13.31 -14.30 0.22
C PHE A 3 -11.89 -14.47 0.79
N THR A 4 -11.65 -15.39 1.73
CA THR A 4 -10.34 -15.53 2.41
C THR A 4 -9.40 -16.56 1.78
N ASN A 5 -9.85 -17.31 0.76
CA ASN A 5 -9.23 -18.60 0.48
C ASN A 5 -7.85 -18.53 -0.19
N THR A 6 -7.59 -17.63 -1.14
CA THR A 6 -6.33 -17.70 -1.90
C THR A 6 -5.11 -17.25 -1.09
N ALA A 7 -5.22 -16.16 -0.33
CA ALA A 7 -4.09 -15.67 0.48
C ALA A 7 -3.80 -16.62 1.65
N GLU A 8 -4.83 -17.11 2.35
CA GLU A 8 -4.67 -18.09 3.43
C GLU A 8 -4.07 -19.40 2.90
N GLN A 9 -4.54 -19.91 1.75
CA GLN A 9 -3.97 -21.13 1.13
C GLN A 9 -2.51 -20.95 0.71
N THR A 10 -2.13 -19.81 0.12
CA THR A 10 -0.73 -19.53 -0.25
C THR A 10 0.17 -19.42 0.98
N LEU A 11 -0.30 -18.80 2.07
CA LEU A 11 0.45 -18.70 3.33
C LEU A 11 0.63 -20.08 3.99
N LEU A 12 -0.40 -20.93 3.97
CA LEU A 12 -0.33 -22.28 4.52
C LEU A 12 0.61 -23.21 3.74
N GLN A 13 0.71 -23.04 2.41
CA GLN A 13 1.63 -23.83 1.59
C GLN A 13 3.09 -23.40 1.72
N ASN A 14 3.38 -22.10 1.84
CA ASN A 14 4.76 -21.58 1.88
C ASN A 14 5.40 -21.53 3.29
N ASN A 15 4.61 -21.46 4.37
CA ASN A 15 5.15 -21.34 5.74
C ASN A 15 5.75 -22.64 6.29
N SER A 16 5.52 -23.79 5.67
CA SER A 16 6.10 -25.07 6.12
C SER A 16 7.62 -25.17 5.88
N SER A 17 8.23 -24.25 5.12
CA SER A 17 9.65 -24.35 4.74
C SER A 17 10.47 -23.06 4.92
N ARG A 18 9.85 -21.94 5.32
CA ARG A 18 10.54 -20.65 5.55
C ARG A 18 9.94 -19.89 6.73
N ALA A 19 10.09 -20.42 7.94
CA ALA A 19 10.12 -19.55 9.10
C ALA A 19 11.41 -18.72 9.00
N VAL A 20 11.33 -17.51 8.46
CA VAL A 20 12.42 -16.53 8.56
C VAL A 20 12.49 -16.17 10.04
N ILE A 21 13.41 -16.80 10.76
CA ILE A 21 13.79 -16.37 12.10
C ILE A 21 14.42 -14.99 11.90
N PHE A 22 13.67 -13.94 12.18
CA PHE A 22 14.23 -12.60 12.30
C PHE A 22 15.07 -12.58 13.57
N ASP A 23 16.37 -12.82 13.41
CA ASP A 23 17.32 -12.50 14.46
C ASP A 23 17.45 -10.97 14.53
N ASN A 24 16.93 -10.37 15.59
CA ASN A 24 16.96 -8.92 15.79
C ASN A 24 18.40 -8.38 15.90
N SER A 25 19.42 -9.23 16.11
CA SER A 25 20.84 -8.83 16.07
C SER A 25 21.43 -8.65 14.67
N ALA A 26 20.74 -9.04 13.60
CA ALA A 26 21.30 -9.03 12.24
C ALA A 26 20.96 -7.77 11.41
N PHE A 27 20.07 -6.89 11.90
CA PHE A 27 19.75 -5.66 11.19
C PHE A 27 20.85 -4.61 11.40
N LEU A 28 21.72 -4.47 10.40
CA LEU A 28 22.81 -3.48 10.40
C LEU A 28 22.32 -2.04 10.12
N GLY A 29 21.02 -1.86 9.89
CA GLY A 29 20.41 -0.56 9.60
C GLY A 29 20.02 0.24 10.84
N THR A 30 19.64 1.49 10.61
CA THR A 30 19.01 2.34 11.62
C THR A 30 17.55 1.94 11.79
N PRO A 31 16.99 1.84 13.02
CA PRO A 31 15.58 1.53 13.21
C PRO A 31 14.70 2.73 12.84
N LEU A 32 13.54 2.48 12.22
CA LEU A 32 12.54 3.51 11.94
C LEU A 32 11.81 3.90 13.23
N THR A 33 12.37 4.87 13.93
CA THR A 33 11.90 5.30 15.25
C THR A 33 11.02 6.54 15.18
N ASP A 34 11.32 7.47 14.26
CA ASP A 34 10.60 8.73 14.13
C ASP A 34 9.90 8.85 12.77
N TRP A 35 8.60 9.13 12.83
CA TRP A 35 7.81 9.48 11.66
C TRP A 35 7.91 10.98 11.40
N SER A 36 8.71 11.36 10.40
CA SER A 36 8.86 12.78 10.03
C SER A 36 7.50 13.44 9.77
N PRO A 37 7.22 14.63 10.33
CA PRO A 37 5.97 15.33 10.09
C PRO A 37 5.72 15.58 8.60
N THR A 38 4.45 15.59 8.22
CA THR A 38 4.00 16.00 6.88
C THR A 38 3.76 17.51 6.81
N SER A 39 3.85 18.05 5.60
CA SER A 39 3.60 19.47 5.32
C SER A 39 2.31 19.66 4.51
N TYR A 40 1.77 20.89 4.54
CA TYR A 40 0.62 21.27 3.70
C TYR A 40 0.86 20.91 2.22
N ASN A 41 2.03 21.24 1.70
CA ASN A 41 2.39 20.98 0.30
C ASN A 41 2.47 19.49 -0.02
N GLU A 42 2.97 18.66 0.90
CA GLU A 42 3.01 17.21 0.74
C GLU A 42 1.59 16.62 0.69
N VAL A 43 0.71 17.05 1.60
CA VAL A 43 -0.70 16.62 1.62
C VAL A 43 -1.42 17.08 0.35
N PHE A 44 -1.27 18.35 -0.02
CA PHE A 44 -1.84 18.92 -1.24
C PHE A 44 -1.42 18.14 -2.48
N ASN A 45 -0.11 17.91 -2.66
CA ASN A 45 0.40 17.16 -3.81
C ASN A 45 -0.05 15.70 -3.78
N THR A 46 -0.18 15.10 -2.59
CA THR A 46 -0.70 13.75 -2.41
C THR A 46 -2.14 13.67 -2.91
N ILE A 47 -3.03 14.59 -2.48
CA ILE A 47 -4.42 14.67 -2.94
C ILE A 47 -4.49 14.88 -4.46
N LYS A 48 -3.69 15.82 -4.98
CA LYS A 48 -3.63 16.13 -6.42
C LYS A 48 -3.23 14.90 -7.24
N SER A 49 -2.29 14.10 -6.75
CA SER A 49 -1.78 12.88 -7.40
C SER A 49 -2.76 11.70 -7.39
N LEU A 50 -3.82 11.73 -6.57
CA LEU A 50 -4.79 10.64 -6.53
C LEU A 50 -5.50 10.49 -7.88
N LYS A 51 -5.85 9.27 -8.28
CA LYS A 51 -6.70 9.07 -9.47
C LYS A 51 -8.10 9.64 -9.19
N SER A 52 -8.64 10.43 -10.10
CA SER A 52 -9.97 11.06 -9.98
C SER A 52 -11.10 10.04 -10.19
N THR A 53 -11.24 9.07 -9.27
CA THR A 53 -12.28 8.04 -9.30
C THR A 53 -13.55 8.49 -8.60
N SER A 54 -14.71 8.00 -9.05
CA SER A 54 -15.99 8.23 -8.36
C SER A 54 -16.23 7.26 -7.20
N SER A 55 -15.41 6.21 -7.06
CA SER A 55 -15.52 5.26 -5.95
C SER A 55 -15.13 5.90 -4.61
N SER A 56 -15.94 5.63 -3.60
CA SER A 56 -15.80 6.11 -2.22
C SER A 56 -15.68 4.94 -1.24
N GLY A 57 -15.20 5.24 -0.03
CA GLY A 57 -15.27 4.33 1.10
C GLY A 57 -16.68 4.29 1.71
N ILE A 58 -16.78 3.91 2.98
CA ILE A 58 -18.04 3.93 3.74
C ILE A 58 -18.53 5.35 4.06
N ASP A 59 -17.66 6.34 3.89
CA ASP A 59 -17.89 7.77 4.16
C ASP A 59 -18.46 8.54 2.95
N ASP A 60 -18.60 7.88 1.81
CA ASP A 60 -19.05 8.47 0.55
C ASP A 60 -18.21 9.65 0.02
N VAL A 61 -17.02 9.87 0.59
CA VAL A 61 -16.06 10.89 0.14
C VAL A 61 -15.09 10.27 -0.87
N ASN A 62 -15.20 10.68 -2.13
CA ASN A 62 -14.30 10.25 -3.20
C ASN A 62 -13.20 11.28 -3.50
N ALA A 63 -12.22 10.88 -4.33
CA ALA A 63 -11.08 11.72 -4.68
C ALA A 63 -11.47 12.99 -5.46
N LYS A 64 -12.59 12.99 -6.19
CA LYS A 64 -13.05 14.19 -6.92
C LYS A 64 -13.51 15.26 -5.94
N VAL A 65 -14.25 14.87 -4.89
CA VAL A 65 -14.70 15.79 -3.83
C VAL A 65 -13.49 16.42 -3.14
N LEU A 66 -12.52 15.62 -2.69
CA LEU A 66 -11.32 16.16 -2.02
C LEU A 66 -10.48 17.07 -2.93
N LYS A 67 -10.40 16.77 -4.23
CA LYS A 67 -9.71 17.64 -5.18
C LYS A 67 -10.43 18.96 -5.42
N PHE A 68 -11.76 18.95 -5.36
CA PHE A 68 -12.58 20.14 -5.54
C PHE A 68 -12.38 21.14 -4.39
N CYS A 69 -12.26 20.66 -3.15
CA CYS A 69 -12.04 21.49 -1.96
C CYS A 69 -10.61 21.40 -1.42
N ILE A 70 -9.62 21.13 -2.27
CA ILE A 70 -8.25 20.76 -1.87
C ILE A 70 -7.57 21.82 -1.00
N ASP A 71 -7.76 23.10 -1.30
CA ASP A 71 -7.15 24.20 -0.56
C ASP A 71 -7.67 24.26 0.88
N GLU A 72 -8.97 23.99 1.07
CA GLU A 72 -9.63 24.03 2.37
C GLU A 72 -9.33 22.80 3.22
N VAL A 73 -9.22 21.62 2.61
CA VAL A 73 -9.03 20.35 3.36
C VAL A 73 -7.56 20.04 3.65
N SER A 74 -6.61 20.58 2.88
CA SER A 74 -5.18 20.28 3.04
C SER A 74 -4.65 20.67 4.42
N GLY A 75 -5.05 21.83 4.95
CA GLY A 75 -4.64 22.29 6.29
C GLY A 75 -5.12 21.37 7.42
N PRO A 76 -6.44 21.14 7.57
CA PRO A 76 -6.99 20.22 8.56
C PRO A 76 -6.43 18.80 8.46
N LEU A 77 -6.27 18.27 7.23
CA LEU A 77 -5.69 16.95 7.00
C LEU A 77 -4.22 16.89 7.42
N THR A 78 -3.44 17.93 7.17
CA THR A 78 -2.04 18.02 7.65
C THR A 78 -1.97 17.90 9.17
N CYS A 79 -2.82 18.64 9.89
CA CYS A 79 -2.89 18.57 11.35
C CYS A 79 -3.29 17.15 11.84
N LEU A 80 -4.29 16.55 11.20
CA LEU A 80 -4.76 15.20 11.53
C LEU A 80 -3.65 14.15 11.33
N ILE A 81 -2.97 14.20 10.19
CA ILE A 81 -1.91 13.26 9.84
C ILE A 81 -0.73 13.42 10.80
N ASN A 82 -0.27 14.65 11.05
CA ASN A 82 0.82 14.88 12.00
C ASN A 82 0.51 14.38 13.40
N LYS A 83 -0.73 14.56 13.87
CA LYS A 83 -1.17 14.01 15.15
C LYS A 83 -1.14 12.47 15.14
N SER A 84 -1.56 11.85 14.04
CA SER A 84 -1.51 10.39 13.87
C SER A 84 -0.07 9.87 13.90
N LEU A 85 0.84 10.52 13.16
CA LEU A 85 2.26 10.17 13.11
C LEU A 85 2.93 10.33 14.48
N SER A 86 2.71 11.45 15.16
CA SER A 86 3.32 11.72 16.47
C SER A 86 2.83 10.78 17.56
N GLN A 87 1.57 10.32 17.48
CA GLN A 87 1.00 9.37 18.44
C GLN A 87 1.28 7.91 18.08
N GLY A 88 1.71 7.63 16.84
CA GLY A 88 1.76 6.26 16.32
C GLY A 88 0.38 5.59 16.20
N ILE A 89 -0.71 6.37 16.18
CA ILE A 89 -2.09 5.84 16.20
C ILE A 89 -2.79 6.23 14.90
N PHE A 90 -3.15 5.23 14.11
CA PHE A 90 -3.98 5.42 12.93
C PHE A 90 -5.45 5.69 13.32
N PRO A 91 -6.14 6.70 12.73
CA PRO A 91 -7.51 7.06 13.11
C PRO A 91 -8.50 5.90 12.93
N SER A 92 -9.23 5.55 14.00
CA SER A 92 -10.12 4.37 14.01
C SER A 92 -11.21 4.41 12.95
N LYS A 93 -11.81 5.57 12.70
CA LYS A 93 -12.85 5.77 11.67
C LYS A 93 -12.34 5.58 10.25
N LEU A 94 -11.03 5.71 10.02
CA LEU A 94 -10.42 5.51 8.70
C LEU A 94 -10.03 4.05 8.44
N LYS A 95 -10.08 3.17 9.46
CA LYS A 95 -9.72 1.74 9.32
C LYS A 95 -10.81 0.90 8.65
N THR A 96 -12.05 1.39 8.60
CA THR A 96 -13.18 0.64 8.05
C THR A 96 -13.24 0.78 6.54
N SER A 97 -13.31 -0.35 5.83
CA SER A 97 -13.44 -0.39 4.37
C SER A 97 -14.76 -1.02 3.93
N LYS A 98 -15.26 -0.62 2.76
CA LYS A 98 -16.41 -1.23 2.10
C LYS A 98 -15.92 -2.32 1.14
N VAL A 99 -16.34 -3.56 1.35
CA VAL A 99 -15.98 -4.67 0.46
C VAL A 99 -16.93 -4.70 -0.74
N TYR A 100 -16.38 -4.61 -1.95
CA TYR A 100 -17.11 -4.66 -3.21
C TYR A 100 -16.68 -5.86 -4.06
N PRO A 101 -17.59 -6.77 -4.46
CA PRO A 101 -17.26 -7.88 -5.34
C PRO A 101 -17.10 -7.40 -6.79
N LEU A 102 -15.87 -7.40 -7.30
CA LEU A 102 -15.58 -7.09 -8.69
C LEU A 102 -15.53 -8.37 -9.53
N HIS A 103 -16.35 -8.45 -10.57
CA HIS A 103 -16.32 -9.55 -11.53
C HIS A 103 -14.96 -9.60 -12.25
N LYS A 104 -14.34 -10.79 -12.29
CA LYS A 104 -13.03 -11.02 -12.91
C LYS A 104 -13.17 -11.65 -14.30
N GLN A 105 -13.88 -12.77 -14.42
CA GLN A 105 -14.03 -13.54 -15.66
C GLN A 105 -15.20 -14.53 -15.57
N GLY A 106 -15.55 -15.22 -16.65
CA GLY A 106 -16.54 -16.31 -16.61
C GLY A 106 -17.98 -15.87 -16.28
N SER A 107 -18.77 -16.80 -15.74
CA SER A 107 -20.20 -16.59 -15.45
C SER A 107 -20.44 -15.67 -14.26
N LYS A 108 -21.34 -14.70 -14.39
CA LYS A 108 -21.77 -13.80 -13.30
C LYS A 108 -22.66 -14.47 -12.26
N LYS A 109 -23.13 -15.70 -12.51
CA LYS A 109 -23.92 -16.48 -11.56
C LYS A 109 -23.06 -17.24 -10.55
N ASP A 110 -21.78 -17.39 -10.85
CA ASP A 110 -20.82 -18.07 -9.98
C ASP A 110 -20.02 -17.03 -9.18
N LEU A 111 -20.05 -17.16 -7.85
CA LEU A 111 -19.38 -16.23 -6.95
C LEU A 111 -17.85 -16.33 -7.02
N GLN A 112 -17.29 -17.48 -7.43
CA GLN A 112 -15.84 -17.67 -7.57
C GLN A 112 -15.23 -16.82 -8.68
N ASN A 113 -16.08 -16.35 -9.60
CA ASN A 113 -15.70 -15.46 -10.69
C ASN A 113 -15.60 -13.99 -10.27
N PHE A 114 -15.81 -13.68 -8.99
CA PHE A 114 -15.64 -12.34 -8.43
C PHE A 114 -14.43 -12.32 -7.48
N ARG A 115 -13.73 -11.18 -7.46
CA ARG A 115 -12.71 -10.89 -6.45
C ARG A 115 -13.22 -9.80 -5.52
N PRO A 116 -12.97 -9.90 -4.21
CA PRO A 116 -13.29 -8.84 -3.27
C PRO A 116 -12.33 -7.67 -3.50
N ILE A 117 -12.84 -6.44 -3.46
CA ILE A 117 -12.03 -5.22 -3.45
C ILE A 117 -12.44 -4.39 -2.24
N SER A 118 -11.47 -4.01 -1.42
CA SER A 118 -11.68 -3.11 -0.28
C SER A 118 -11.62 -1.65 -0.75
N LEU A 119 -12.76 -0.96 -0.69
CA LEU A 119 -12.84 0.48 -0.87
C LEU A 119 -12.61 1.16 0.48
N ILE A 120 -11.39 1.60 0.71
CA ILE A 120 -11.01 2.38 1.89
C ILE A 120 -11.39 3.87 1.73
N PRO A 121 -11.64 4.58 2.85
CA PRO A 121 -11.85 6.03 2.86
C PRO A 121 -10.75 6.76 2.08
N THR A 122 -11.12 7.79 1.33
CA THR A 122 -10.12 8.50 0.50
C THR A 122 -9.06 9.17 1.37
N VAL A 123 -9.43 9.64 2.57
CA VAL A 123 -8.47 10.17 3.54
C VAL A 123 -7.48 9.09 4.00
N SER A 124 -7.92 7.85 4.22
CA SER A 124 -7.04 6.72 4.55
C SER A 124 -5.90 6.56 3.54
N LYS A 125 -6.23 6.61 2.24
CA LYS A 125 -5.26 6.54 1.13
C LYS A 125 -4.20 7.62 1.19
N ILE A 126 -4.56 8.83 1.64
CA ILE A 126 -3.63 9.96 1.76
C ILE A 126 -2.61 9.67 2.86
N ILE A 127 -3.09 9.26 4.04
CA ILE A 127 -2.22 8.91 5.18
C ILE A 127 -1.30 7.75 4.82
N GLU A 128 -1.85 6.69 4.23
CA GLU A 128 -1.11 5.51 3.80
C GLU A 128 -0.03 5.85 2.78
N LYS A 129 -0.31 6.73 1.82
CA LYS A 129 0.67 7.14 0.79
C LYS A 129 1.83 7.93 1.40
N ILE A 130 1.56 8.82 2.35
CA ILE A 130 2.55 9.60 3.10
C ILE A 130 3.44 8.69 3.94
N ILE A 131 2.85 7.72 4.65
CA ILE A 131 3.58 6.72 5.44
C ILE A 131 4.40 5.80 4.52
N LEU A 132 3.84 5.37 3.39
CA LEU A 132 4.51 4.51 2.42
C LEU A 132 5.81 5.16 1.90
N THR A 133 5.79 6.45 1.59
CA THR A 133 7.01 7.17 1.19
C THR A 133 8.08 7.06 2.26
N ARG A 134 7.75 7.34 3.53
CA ARG A 134 8.70 7.24 4.65
C ARG A 134 9.25 5.82 4.82
N ILE A 135 8.40 4.81 4.68
CA ILE A 135 8.82 3.39 4.75
C ILE A 135 9.77 3.05 3.59
N LEU A 136 9.42 3.42 2.36
CA LEU A 136 10.26 3.14 1.20
C LEU A 136 11.61 3.85 1.29
N ASP A 137 11.63 5.12 1.70
CA ASP A 137 12.86 5.89 1.89
C ASP A 137 13.77 5.21 2.93
N HIS A 138 13.19 4.75 4.04
CA HIS A 138 13.90 4.01 5.07
C HIS A 138 14.46 2.67 4.58
N LEU A 139 13.65 1.89 3.87
CA LEU A 139 14.05 0.59 3.33
C LEU A 139 15.16 0.73 2.28
N ASN A 140 15.09 1.79 1.46
CA ASN A 140 16.13 2.11 0.48
C ASN A 140 17.42 2.57 1.17
N TYR A 141 17.32 3.48 2.15
CA TYR A 141 18.49 4.00 2.88
C TYR A 141 19.28 2.88 3.57
N ASN A 142 18.58 1.90 4.15
CA ASN A 142 19.20 0.77 4.84
C ASN A 142 19.46 -0.45 3.93
N ASN A 143 19.26 -0.34 2.60
CA ASN A 143 19.43 -1.42 1.62
C ASN A 143 18.73 -2.73 2.03
N VAL A 144 17.50 -2.62 2.54
CA VAL A 144 16.72 -3.76 3.07
C VAL A 144 16.03 -4.53 1.95
N LEU A 145 15.69 -3.84 0.86
CA LEU A 145 14.98 -4.44 -0.27
C LEU A 145 15.92 -5.30 -1.11
N PRO A 146 15.57 -6.56 -1.41
CA PRO A 146 16.39 -7.41 -2.28
C PRO A 146 16.49 -6.85 -3.70
N ASP A 147 17.67 -6.97 -4.31
CA ASP A 147 17.93 -6.50 -5.68
C ASP A 147 17.08 -7.20 -6.75
N ARG A 148 16.48 -8.37 -6.46
CA ARG A 148 15.55 -9.09 -7.34
C ARG A 148 14.08 -8.90 -6.97
N GLN A 149 13.76 -7.96 -6.08
CA GLN A 149 12.38 -7.59 -5.79
C GLN A 149 11.88 -6.63 -6.88
N HIS A 150 11.00 -7.08 -7.77
CA HIS A 150 10.44 -6.23 -8.83
C HIS A 150 9.01 -5.75 -8.54
N GLY A 151 8.24 -6.52 -7.78
CA GLY A 151 6.87 -6.17 -7.43
C GLY A 151 6.82 -4.99 -6.46
N PHE A 152 5.96 -4.01 -6.75
CA PHE A 152 5.69 -2.85 -5.89
C PHE A 152 6.88 -1.92 -5.63
N ILE A 153 7.94 -2.02 -6.44
CA ILE A 153 9.11 -1.13 -6.36
C ILE A 153 9.00 -0.06 -7.46
N PRO A 154 9.13 1.24 -7.12
CA PRO A 154 9.18 2.31 -8.12
C PRO A 154 10.26 2.05 -9.18
N GLY A 155 9.92 2.24 -10.45
CA GLY A 155 10.84 2.00 -11.57
C GLY A 155 11.02 0.53 -11.99
N ARG A 156 10.39 -0.42 -11.28
CA ARG A 156 10.40 -1.84 -11.63
C ARG A 156 9.02 -2.33 -12.07
N SER A 157 9.01 -3.42 -12.83
CA SER A 157 7.83 -3.99 -13.47
C SER A 157 7.98 -5.49 -13.68
N THR A 158 6.92 -6.16 -14.15
CA THR A 158 6.99 -7.56 -14.59
C THR A 158 7.94 -7.75 -15.78
N THR A 159 8.13 -6.72 -16.62
CA THR A 159 9.10 -6.77 -17.72
C THR A 159 10.52 -6.76 -17.20
N SER A 160 10.84 -5.92 -16.20
CA SER A 160 12.18 -5.93 -15.57
C SER A 160 12.51 -7.27 -14.92
N ALA A 161 11.52 -7.94 -14.32
CA ALA A 161 11.71 -9.26 -13.73
C ALA A 161 11.96 -10.33 -14.79
N LEU A 162 11.25 -10.25 -15.92
CA LEU A 162 11.44 -11.18 -17.03
C LEU A 162 12.83 -11.00 -17.66
N THR A 163 13.28 -9.75 -17.84
CA THR A 163 14.62 -9.44 -18.35
C THR A 163 15.71 -10.02 -17.43
N ASP A 164 15.65 -9.74 -16.13
CA ASP A 164 16.61 -10.29 -15.14
C ASP A 164 16.65 -11.83 -15.16
N LEU A 165 15.48 -12.47 -15.29
CA LEU A 165 15.39 -13.93 -15.40
C LEU A 165 16.07 -14.47 -16.67
N VAL A 166 15.82 -13.83 -17.83
CA VAL A 166 16.39 -14.27 -19.11
C VAL A 166 17.91 -14.09 -19.11
N GLU A 167 18.40 -12.95 -18.63
CA GLU A 167 19.84 -12.69 -18.47
C GLU A 167 20.48 -13.74 -17.58
N HIS A 168 19.87 -14.03 -16.42
CA HIS A 168 20.36 -15.08 -15.52
C HIS A 168 20.43 -16.46 -16.18
N ILE A 169 19.45 -16.84 -17.00
CA ILE A 169 19.47 -18.13 -17.71
C ILE A 169 20.62 -18.15 -18.73
N ILE A 170 20.80 -17.07 -19.50
CA ILE A 170 21.84 -16.98 -20.53
C ILE A 170 23.24 -17.04 -19.91
N ASP A 171 23.47 -16.34 -18.81
CA ASP A 171 24.77 -16.30 -18.13
C ASP A 171 25.17 -17.64 -17.48
N ASN A 172 24.21 -18.56 -17.30
CA ASN A 172 24.42 -19.88 -16.66
C ASN A 172 24.29 -21.05 -17.65
N LEU A 173 24.26 -20.77 -18.95
CA LEU A 173 24.39 -21.75 -20.03
C LEU A 173 25.84 -21.89 -20.46
#